data_AF-A0A8K0WRJ4-F1
#
_entry.id   AF-A0A8K0WRJ4-F1
#
_cell.length_a   1.000
_cell.length_b   1.000
_cell.length_c   1.000
_cell.angle_alpha   90.00
_cell.angle_beta   90.00
_cell.angle_gamma   90.00
#
_symmetry.space_group_name_H-M   'P 1'
#
loop_
_entity.id
_entity.type
_entity.pdbx_description
1 polymer ?
#
loop_
_entity_poly.entity_id
_entity_poly.type
_entity_poly.pdbx_seq_one_letter_code
_entity_poly.pdbx_strand_id
1 'polypeptide(L)'
;MAGKTSSKQVPGTMTKLPPLPEGSKLIKRPLNRRQAPATSKSRIIYVSTGTPLLSAVNRVRKQLERSQRGASAAPKYASLHSRVEALQRRGAAAEADAGAGTVVSVMGTGKAVKKALDVASWFEQQADCAVSVRTRTVGTVDDVVAGEQEEEEEGGMEQGETRVRKLSCLEVLIRLK
;
A
#
# COMPACT_ATOMS: atom_id res chain seq x y z
N MET A 1 7.31 27.56 -32.82
CA MET A 1 7.43 26.91 -31.50
C MET A 1 7.56 25.41 -31.71
N ALA A 2 8.78 24.88 -31.61
CA ALA A 2 9.07 23.48 -31.92
C ALA A 2 8.79 22.59 -30.70
N GLY A 3 7.80 21.71 -30.82
CA GLY A 3 7.48 20.71 -29.81
C GLY A 3 8.64 19.71 -29.66
N LYS A 4 9.15 19.57 -28.43
CA LYS A 4 10.23 18.64 -28.11
C LYS A 4 9.69 17.20 -28.20
N THR A 5 10.04 16.48 -29.26
CA THR A 5 9.66 15.09 -29.49
C THR A 5 10.30 14.19 -28.44
N SER A 6 9.52 13.44 -27.66
CA SER A 6 10.07 12.49 -26.68
C SER A 6 10.78 11.35 -27.40
N SER A 7 12.11 11.27 -27.27
CA SER A 7 12.89 10.14 -27.78
C SER A 7 12.44 8.84 -27.10
N LYS A 8 12.07 7.82 -27.89
CA LYS A 8 11.77 6.46 -27.39
C LYS A 8 12.97 5.94 -26.61
N GLN A 9 12.81 5.75 -25.30
CA GLN A 9 13.87 5.17 -24.46
C GLN A 9 13.97 3.66 -24.73
N VAL A 10 15.22 3.17 -24.85
CA VAL A 10 15.52 1.74 -24.97
C VAL A 10 15.32 1.09 -23.60
N PRO A 11 14.63 -0.06 -23.49
CA PRO A 11 14.48 -0.75 -22.21
C PRO A 11 15.86 -1.11 -21.63
N GLY A 12 16.15 -0.65 -20.42
CA GLY A 12 17.41 -0.91 -19.69
C GLY A 12 18.36 0.28 -19.56
N THR A 13 18.19 1.35 -20.33
CA THR A 13 18.99 2.58 -20.16
C THR A 13 18.27 3.56 -19.24
N MET A 14 18.76 3.77 -18.02
CA MET A 14 18.22 4.79 -17.11
C MET A 14 18.89 6.14 -17.38
N THR A 15 18.13 7.11 -17.91
CA THR A 15 18.58 8.51 -17.96
C THR A 15 18.57 9.10 -16.56
N LYS A 16 19.75 9.35 -16.00
CA LYS A 16 19.88 10.00 -14.69
C LYS A 16 19.36 11.44 -14.81
N LEU A 17 18.58 11.89 -13.82
CA LEU A 17 18.18 13.29 -13.72
C LEU A 17 19.41 14.17 -13.47
N PRO A 18 19.41 15.43 -13.95
CA PRO A 18 20.47 16.37 -13.63
C PRO A 18 20.62 16.54 -12.11
N PRO A 19 21.81 16.94 -11.64
CA PRO A 19 22.01 17.33 -10.25
C PRO A 19 20.96 18.35 -9.78
N LEU A 20 20.75 18.43 -8.47
CA LEU A 20 19.94 19.49 -7.91
C LEU A 20 20.69 20.83 -8.05
N PRO A 21 19.99 21.95 -8.29
CA PRO A 21 20.60 23.28 -8.25
C PRO A 21 21.33 23.49 -6.92
N GLU A 22 22.42 24.25 -6.94
CA GLU A 22 23.11 24.68 -5.72
C GLU A 22 22.14 25.46 -4.82
N GLY A 23 22.30 25.36 -3.50
CA GLY A 23 21.37 25.99 -2.54
C GLY A 23 19.98 25.34 -2.41
N SER A 24 19.56 24.48 -3.33
CA SER A 24 18.19 23.91 -3.29
C SER A 24 17.95 22.87 -2.19
N LYS A 25 16.73 22.88 -1.62
CA LYS A 25 16.27 21.96 -0.58
C LYS A 25 15.20 21.02 -1.11
N LEU A 26 15.36 19.73 -0.81
CA LEU A 26 14.39 18.70 -1.20
C LEU A 26 13.35 18.46 -0.10
N ILE A 27 12.10 18.79 -0.38
CA ILE A 27 10.95 18.56 0.50
C ILE A 27 10.23 17.28 0.05
N LYS A 28 10.20 16.27 0.93
CA LYS A 28 9.63 14.96 0.59
C LYS A 28 8.12 14.95 0.83
N ARG A 29 7.32 14.57 -0.17
CA ARG A 29 5.88 14.36 0.05
C ARG A 29 5.60 12.98 0.63
N PRO A 30 4.44 12.79 1.29
CA PRO A 30 3.98 11.47 1.69
C PRO A 30 3.85 10.51 0.50
N LEU A 31 4.01 9.21 0.77
CA LEU A 31 3.83 8.18 -0.25
C LEU A 31 2.41 8.22 -0.83
N ASN A 32 2.30 8.05 -2.14
CA ASN A 32 1.02 7.86 -2.83
C ASN A 32 0.41 6.52 -2.40
N ARG A 33 -0.52 6.57 -1.44
CA ARG A 33 -1.24 5.40 -0.97
C ARG A 33 -2.37 5.05 -1.92
N ARG A 34 -2.57 3.75 -2.13
CA ARG A 34 -3.75 3.26 -2.84
C ARG A 34 -4.98 3.60 -2.01
N GLN A 35 -6.05 4.02 -2.67
CA GLN A 35 -7.34 4.08 -2.01
C GLN A 35 -7.71 2.70 -1.49
N ALA A 36 -8.36 2.66 -0.33
CA ALA A 36 -8.84 1.41 0.21
C ALA A 36 -9.80 0.77 -0.81
N PRO A 37 -9.57 -0.48 -1.22
CA PRO A 37 -10.44 -1.13 -2.19
C PRO A 37 -11.86 -1.22 -1.63
N ALA A 38 -12.86 -1.07 -2.50
CA ALA A 38 -14.28 -1.13 -2.13
C ALA A 38 -14.68 -2.53 -1.61
N THR A 39 -13.99 -3.57 -2.06
CA THR A 39 -14.23 -4.94 -1.60
C THR A 39 -13.68 -5.17 -0.19
N SER A 40 -14.49 -5.85 0.62
CA SER A 40 -14.07 -6.33 1.95
C SER A 40 -13.01 -7.43 1.90
N LYS A 41 -12.86 -8.11 0.74
CA LYS A 41 -11.99 -9.28 0.56
C LYS A 41 -10.50 -8.95 0.42
N SER A 42 -10.15 -7.72 0.07
CA SER A 42 -8.75 -7.28 -0.01
C SER A 42 -8.56 -6.08 0.89
N ARG A 43 -7.74 -6.18 1.94
CA ARG A 43 -7.43 -5.05 2.81
C ARG A 43 -5.94 -4.75 2.79
N ILE A 44 -5.60 -3.47 2.79
CA ILE A 44 -4.22 -3.02 2.75
C ILE A 44 -3.89 -2.32 4.07
N ILE A 45 -2.80 -2.73 4.71
CA ILE A 45 -2.26 -2.14 5.93
C ILE A 45 -0.87 -1.59 5.63
N TYR A 46 -0.70 -0.28 5.75
CA TYR A 46 0.61 0.35 5.64
C TYR A 46 1.31 0.35 7.00
N VAL A 47 2.57 -0.06 7.02
CA VAL A 47 3.41 -0.11 8.21
C VAL A 47 4.49 0.95 8.12
N SER A 48 4.66 1.72 9.20
CA SER A 48 5.73 2.70 9.36
C SER A 48 6.86 2.13 10.23
N THR A 49 8.01 2.79 10.23
CA THR A 49 9.15 2.44 11.10
C THR A 49 8.81 2.47 12.58
N GLY A 50 7.97 3.43 13.01
CA GLY A 50 7.52 3.58 14.39
C GLY A 50 6.37 2.65 14.77
N THR A 51 5.85 1.82 13.86
CA THR A 51 4.76 0.89 14.19
C THR A 51 5.29 -0.27 15.04
N PRO A 52 4.75 -0.49 16.25
CA PRO A 52 5.08 -1.67 17.05
C PRO A 52 4.63 -2.96 16.36
N LEU A 53 5.41 -4.04 16.48
CA LEU A 53 5.12 -5.30 15.79
C LEU A 53 3.72 -5.84 16.14
N LEU A 54 3.42 -5.91 17.44
CA LEU A 54 2.15 -6.45 17.92
C LEU A 54 0.95 -5.61 17.49
N SER A 55 1.13 -4.29 17.32
CA SER A 55 0.08 -3.42 16.75
C SER A 55 -0.22 -3.79 15.30
N ALA A 56 0.81 -4.05 14.48
CA ALA A 56 0.62 -4.52 13.11
C ALA A 56 -0.07 -5.89 13.07
N VAL A 57 0.38 -6.84 13.89
CA VAL A 57 -0.20 -8.18 14.01
C VAL A 57 -1.67 -8.13 14.40
N ASN A 58 -2.02 -7.39 15.46
CA ASN A 58 -3.40 -7.27 15.92
C ASN A 58 -4.30 -6.61 14.87
N ARG A 59 -3.79 -5.65 14.09
CA ARG A 59 -4.53 -5.08 12.96
C ARG A 59 -4.78 -6.10 11.87
N VAL A 60 -3.78 -6.94 11.53
CA VAL A 60 -3.95 -8.00 10.52
C VAL A 60 -4.98 -9.03 11.01
N ARG A 61 -4.82 -9.57 12.23
CA ARG A 61 -5.77 -10.51 12.85
C ARG A 61 -7.20 -9.97 12.84
N LYS A 62 -7.38 -8.72 13.27
CA LYS A 62 -8.70 -8.08 13.26
C LYS A 62 -9.33 -7.99 11.87
N GLN A 63 -8.53 -7.78 10.82
CA GLN A 63 -9.05 -7.77 9.45
C GLN A 63 -9.39 -9.18 8.94
N LEU A 64 -8.59 -10.18 9.28
CA LEU A 64 -8.86 -11.59 8.96
C LEU A 64 -10.09 -12.12 9.72
N GLU A 65 -10.31 -11.70 10.97
CA GLU A 65 -11.53 -12.05 11.72
C GLU A 65 -12.76 -11.32 11.19
N ARG A 66 -12.60 -10.06 10.78
CA ARG A 66 -13.72 -9.26 10.27
C ARG A 66 -14.30 -9.86 8.99
N SER A 67 -13.48 -10.46 8.14
CA SER A 67 -14.00 -11.16 6.96
C SER A 67 -14.80 -12.41 7.32
N GLN A 68 -14.37 -13.16 8.33
CA GLN A 68 -15.19 -14.28 8.84
C GLN A 68 -16.53 -13.80 9.40
N ARG A 69 -16.53 -12.71 10.18
CA ARG A 69 -17.75 -12.17 10.82
C ARG A 69 -18.69 -11.45 9.85
N GLY A 70 -18.15 -10.73 8.87
CA GLY A 70 -18.91 -10.01 7.83
C GLY A 70 -19.72 -10.93 6.93
N ALA A 71 -19.33 -12.20 6.82
CA ALA A 71 -20.08 -13.24 6.10
C ALA A 71 -21.25 -13.83 6.91
N SER A 72 -21.43 -13.46 8.18
CA SER A 72 -22.39 -14.11 9.09
C SER A 72 -23.39 -13.15 9.75
N ALA A 73 -23.23 -11.83 9.60
CA ALA A 73 -24.14 -10.87 10.21
C ALA A 73 -25.31 -10.56 9.28
N ALA A 74 -26.44 -11.22 9.49
CA ALA A 74 -27.70 -10.77 8.91
C ALA A 74 -28.02 -9.35 9.41
N PRO A 75 -28.61 -8.46 8.57
CA PRO A 75 -28.93 -7.11 9.00
C PRO A 75 -29.85 -7.15 10.23
N LYS A 76 -29.73 -6.13 11.09
CA LYS A 76 -30.37 -6.06 12.42
C LYS A 76 -31.90 -6.26 12.40
N TYR A 77 -32.53 -6.11 11.23
CA TYR A 77 -33.97 -6.24 10.99
C TYR A 77 -34.32 -7.30 9.93
N ALA A 78 -33.44 -8.25 9.63
CA ALA A 78 -33.78 -9.35 8.72
C ALA A 78 -34.82 -10.30 9.32
N SER A 79 -35.82 -10.67 8.52
CA SER A 79 -36.76 -11.74 8.87
C SER A 79 -36.05 -13.09 9.03
N LEU A 80 -36.63 -13.99 9.83
CA LEU A 80 -36.06 -15.33 10.05
C LEU A 80 -35.82 -16.06 8.72
N HIS A 81 -36.76 -15.96 7.78
CA HIS A 81 -36.64 -16.56 6.45
C HIS A 81 -35.44 -16.02 5.68
N SER A 82 -35.23 -14.70 5.67
CA SER A 82 -34.08 -14.06 5.02
C SER A 82 -32.76 -14.51 5.65
N ARG A 83 -32.74 -14.77 6.97
CA ARG A 83 -31.57 -15.30 7.67
C ARG A 83 -31.24 -16.73 7.27
N VAL A 84 -32.24 -17.60 7.18
CA VAL A 84 -32.08 -19.01 6.77
C VAL A 84 -31.62 -19.10 5.33
N GLU A 85 -32.20 -18.30 4.44
CA GLU A 85 -31.84 -18.27 3.02
C GLU A 85 -30.41 -17.74 2.80
N ALA A 86 -29.99 -16.73 3.55
CA ALA A 86 -28.61 -16.23 3.52
C ALA A 86 -27.60 -17.29 3.97
N LEU A 87 -27.94 -18.13 4.97
CA LEU A 87 -27.11 -19.23 5.41
C LEU A 87 -27.02 -20.35 4.35
N GLN A 88 -28.13 -20.67 3.68
CA GLN A 88 -28.17 -21.69 2.61
C GLN A 88 -27.36 -21.26 1.38
N ARG A 89 -27.53 -20.02 0.90
CA ARG A 89 -26.71 -19.47 -0.18
C ARG A 89 -25.22 -19.43 0.20
N ARG A 90 -24.90 -19.24 1.49
CA ARG A 90 -23.51 -19.25 1.99
C ARG A 90 -22.89 -20.63 1.96
N GLY A 91 -23.62 -21.70 2.27
CA GLY A 91 -23.12 -23.08 2.16
C GLY A 91 -22.64 -23.38 0.74
N ALA A 92 -23.45 -23.01 -0.26
CA ALA A 92 -23.10 -23.17 -1.67
C ALA A 92 -21.98 -22.22 -2.14
N ALA A 93 -21.95 -20.97 -1.65
CA ALA A 93 -20.91 -20.01 -2.02
C ALA A 93 -19.55 -20.28 -1.32
N ALA A 94 -19.55 -20.88 -0.13
CA ALA A 94 -18.33 -21.24 0.60
C ALA A 94 -17.56 -22.37 -0.09
N GLU A 95 -18.24 -23.33 -0.71
CA GLU A 95 -17.59 -24.34 -1.57
C GLU A 95 -16.97 -23.70 -2.83
N ALA A 96 -17.62 -22.69 -3.41
CA ALA A 96 -17.10 -21.99 -4.59
C ALA A 96 -15.96 -20.98 -4.28
N ASP A 97 -15.95 -20.37 -3.09
CA ASP A 97 -15.00 -19.30 -2.67
C ASP A 97 -13.81 -19.84 -1.86
N ALA A 98 -13.68 -21.16 -1.68
CA ALA A 98 -12.59 -21.80 -0.92
C ALA A 98 -11.18 -21.42 -1.43
N GLY A 99 -11.04 -20.95 -2.67
CA GLY A 99 -9.80 -20.41 -3.23
C GLY A 99 -9.60 -18.88 -3.08
N ALA A 100 -10.64 -18.13 -2.73
CA ALA A 100 -10.71 -16.67 -2.76
C ALA A 100 -11.02 -16.05 -1.38
N GLY A 101 -10.50 -16.67 -0.32
CA GLY A 101 -10.51 -16.15 1.03
C GLY A 101 -9.92 -14.74 1.14
N THR A 102 -10.28 -14.02 2.21
CA THR A 102 -9.82 -12.64 2.42
C THR A 102 -8.30 -12.57 2.55
N VAL A 103 -7.71 -11.68 1.75
CA VAL A 103 -6.27 -11.42 1.76
C VAL A 103 -6.01 -10.07 2.39
N VAL A 104 -5.17 -10.07 3.43
CA VAL A 104 -4.65 -8.85 4.05
C VAL A 104 -3.24 -8.62 3.52
N SER A 105 -3.06 -7.51 2.80
CA SER A 105 -1.78 -7.03 2.30
C SER A 105 -1.15 -6.07 3.31
N VAL A 106 0.05 -6.37 3.76
CA VAL A 106 0.87 -5.52 4.63
C VAL A 106 1.97 -4.92 3.78
N MET A 107 1.99 -3.60 3.64
CA MET A 107 2.96 -2.87 2.83
C MET A 107 3.94 -2.10 3.72
N GLY A 108 5.24 -2.31 3.48
CA GLY A 108 6.33 -1.59 4.10
C GLY A 108 7.34 -1.08 3.06
N THR A 109 7.80 0.15 3.20
CA THR A 109 8.77 0.79 2.30
C THR A 109 10.00 1.28 3.05
N GLY A 110 11.17 1.28 2.40
CA GLY A 110 12.42 1.75 3.00
C GLY A 110 12.74 1.05 4.33
N LYS A 111 13.00 1.82 5.38
CA LYS A 111 13.29 1.28 6.73
C LYS A 111 12.15 0.43 7.32
N ALA A 112 10.91 0.60 6.85
CA ALA A 112 9.76 -0.19 7.32
C ALA A 112 9.67 -1.59 6.70
N VAL A 113 10.52 -1.91 5.69
CA VAL A 113 10.58 -3.26 5.10
C VAL A 113 10.92 -4.32 6.15
N LYS A 114 11.84 -4.01 7.07
CA LYS A 114 12.18 -4.90 8.20
C LYS A 114 10.94 -5.27 9.02
N LYS A 115 10.10 -4.28 9.35
CA LYS A 115 8.86 -4.50 10.12
C LYS A 115 7.85 -5.34 9.35
N ALA A 116 7.74 -5.17 8.04
CA ALA A 116 6.87 -6.00 7.22
C ALA A 116 7.33 -7.47 7.21
N LEU A 117 8.65 -7.72 7.16
CA LEU A 117 9.22 -9.06 7.30
C LEU A 117 9.00 -9.66 8.68
N ASP A 118 9.18 -8.87 9.75
CA ASP A 118 8.91 -9.34 11.12
C ASP A 118 7.44 -9.81 11.27
N VAL A 119 6.49 -9.08 10.66
CA VAL A 119 5.07 -9.48 10.62
C VAL A 119 4.89 -10.77 9.80
N ALA A 120 5.55 -10.88 8.64
CA ALA A 120 5.47 -12.08 7.81
C ALA A 120 5.94 -13.33 8.59
N SER A 121 7.11 -13.25 9.22
CA SER A 121 7.70 -14.33 10.01
C SER A 121 6.81 -14.72 11.19
N TRP A 122 6.19 -13.74 11.87
CA TRP A 122 5.25 -14.03 12.96
C TRP A 122 4.03 -14.84 12.48
N PHE A 123 3.45 -14.49 11.32
CA PHE A 123 2.30 -15.20 10.76
C PHE A 123 2.64 -16.53 10.10
N GLU A 124 3.85 -16.69 9.59
CA GLU A 124 4.35 -17.96 9.05
C GLU A 124 4.43 -19.06 10.11
N GLN A 125 4.75 -18.68 11.35
CA GLN A 125 4.75 -19.58 12.51
C GLN A 125 3.34 -19.97 12.98
N GLN A 126 2.29 -19.31 12.49
CA GLN A 126 0.91 -19.64 12.88
C GLN A 126 0.36 -20.76 11.99
N ALA A 127 -0.26 -21.76 12.62
CA ALA A 127 -0.80 -22.91 11.90
C ALA A 127 -1.95 -22.55 10.94
N ASP A 128 -2.72 -21.52 11.28
CA ASP A 128 -3.97 -21.10 10.61
C ASP A 128 -3.77 -20.13 9.42
N CYS A 129 -2.54 -19.66 9.19
CA CYS A 129 -2.26 -18.64 8.18
C CYS A 129 -1.33 -19.15 7.08
N ALA A 130 -1.53 -18.65 5.86
CA ALA A 130 -0.61 -18.78 4.73
C ALA A 130 -0.08 -17.39 4.34
N VAL A 131 1.24 -17.28 4.15
CA VAL A 131 1.94 -16.03 3.88
C VAL A 131 2.60 -16.09 2.49
N SER A 132 2.51 -15.00 1.73
CA SER A 132 3.21 -14.83 0.45
C SER A 132 3.84 -13.44 0.39
N VAL A 133 5.07 -13.33 -0.09
CA VAL A 133 5.81 -12.06 -0.14
C VAL A 133 6.05 -11.65 -1.57
N ARG A 134 5.87 -10.35 -1.87
CA ARG A 134 6.11 -9.75 -3.19
C ARG A 134 6.94 -8.49 -3.07
N THR A 135 7.89 -8.32 -3.98
CA THR A 135 8.63 -7.08 -4.14
C THR A 135 7.90 -6.14 -5.09
N ARG A 136 7.90 -4.85 -4.77
CA ARG A 136 7.30 -3.80 -5.58
C ARG A 136 8.15 -2.55 -5.58
N THR A 137 7.90 -1.68 -6.55
CA THR A 137 8.46 -0.33 -6.60
C THR A 137 7.33 0.67 -6.47
N VAL A 138 7.48 1.65 -5.58
CA VAL A 138 6.52 2.75 -5.36
C VAL A 138 7.16 4.05 -5.80
N GLY A 139 6.49 4.81 -6.66
CA GLY A 139 6.86 6.16 -7.01
C GLY A 139 6.27 7.16 -6.03
N THR A 140 7.08 8.11 -5.58
CA THR A 140 6.65 9.24 -4.74
C THR A 140 7.18 10.53 -5.35
N VAL A 141 6.45 11.60 -5.13
CA VAL A 141 6.78 12.92 -5.64
C VAL A 141 7.47 13.69 -4.53
N ASP A 142 8.62 14.30 -4.81
CA ASP A 142 9.31 15.21 -3.91
C ASP A 142 9.44 16.57 -4.60
N ASP A 143 9.42 17.64 -3.82
CA ASP A 143 9.55 19.02 -4.30
C ASP A 143 10.97 19.52 -4.10
N VAL A 144 11.46 20.31 -5.04
CA VAL A 144 12.73 21.03 -4.97
C VAL A 144 12.39 22.51 -4.82
N VAL A 145 12.81 23.10 -3.70
CA VAL A 145 12.60 24.51 -3.37
C VAL A 145 13.96 25.21 -3.32
N ALA A 146 14.05 26.45 -3.81
CA ALA A 146 15.24 27.27 -3.65
C ALA A 146 15.57 27.45 -2.14
N GLY A 147 16.86 27.50 -1.82
CA GLY A 147 17.30 27.76 -0.45
C GLY A 147 17.19 29.24 -0.11
N GLU A 148 17.18 29.56 1.19
CA GLU A 148 17.06 30.92 1.75
C GLU A 148 18.24 31.87 1.38
N GLN A 149 19.16 31.47 0.49
CA GLN A 149 20.36 32.24 0.12
C GLN A 149 20.24 32.99 -1.22
N GLU A 150 19.13 32.85 -1.95
CA GLU A 150 18.90 33.49 -3.26
C GLU A 150 17.70 34.45 -3.24
N GLU A 151 17.49 35.17 -2.13
CA GLU A 151 16.51 36.25 -2.05
C GLU A 151 17.10 37.59 -2.52
N GLU A 152 17.65 37.67 -3.74
CA GLU A 152 18.00 38.98 -4.33
C GLU A 152 18.25 38.87 -5.84
N GLU A 153 17.26 38.42 -6.63
CA GLU A 153 17.08 38.91 -8.01
C GLU A 153 15.68 38.58 -8.56
N GLU A 154 14.89 39.64 -8.76
CA GLU A 154 13.75 39.78 -9.68
C GLU A 154 12.61 38.72 -9.69
N GLY A 155 11.55 39.01 -8.91
CA GLY A 155 10.20 39.25 -9.47
C GLY A 155 9.48 38.17 -10.29
N GLY A 156 9.97 36.93 -10.35
CA GLY A 156 9.31 35.81 -11.01
C GLY A 156 8.78 34.81 -9.98
N MET A 157 7.52 34.37 -10.09
CA MET A 157 7.01 33.26 -9.31
C MET A 157 7.84 32.00 -9.58
N GLU A 158 8.85 31.71 -8.76
CA GLU A 158 9.70 30.53 -8.90
C GLU A 158 8.84 29.26 -8.81
N GLN A 159 8.60 28.65 -9.96
CA GLN A 159 7.92 27.36 -10.04
C GLN A 159 8.87 26.29 -9.51
N GLY A 160 8.72 25.92 -8.24
CA GLY A 160 9.48 24.82 -7.64
C GLY A 160 9.43 23.56 -8.51
N GLU A 161 10.59 22.94 -8.74
CA GLU A 161 10.70 21.75 -9.58
C GLU A 161 10.16 20.53 -8.81
N THR A 162 9.33 19.71 -9.47
CA THR A 162 8.82 18.48 -8.89
C THR A 162 9.57 17.26 -9.45
N ARG A 163 10.14 16.41 -8.59
CA ARG A 163 10.89 15.20 -9.00
C ARG A 163 10.23 13.91 -8.49
N VAL A 164 10.31 12.84 -9.28
CA VAL A 164 9.80 11.52 -8.88
C VAL A 164 10.91 10.66 -8.29
N ARG A 165 10.77 10.26 -7.03
CA ARG A 165 11.62 9.28 -6.36
C ARG A 165 10.98 7.89 -6.41
N LYS A 166 11.76 6.88 -6.80
CA LYS A 166 11.34 5.47 -6.74
C LYS A 166 11.86 4.83 -5.46
N LEU A 167 11.02 4.06 -4.79
CA LEU A 167 11.32 3.36 -3.54
C LEU A 167 10.99 1.88 -3.65
N SER A 168 11.84 1.04 -3.07
CA SER A 168 11.54 -0.37 -2.89
C SER A 168 10.45 -0.55 -1.82
N CYS A 169 9.50 -1.42 -2.11
CA CYS A 169 8.35 -1.76 -1.29
C CYS A 169 8.27 -3.27 -1.17
N LEU A 170 7.97 -3.74 0.04
CA LEU A 170 7.63 -5.13 0.30
C LEU A 170 6.14 -5.23 0.58
N GLU A 171 5.48 -6.12 -0.14
CA GLU A 171 4.07 -6.46 0.03
C GLU A 171 3.97 -7.88 0.58
N VAL A 172 3.50 -8.02 1.81
CA VAL A 172 3.26 -9.30 2.47
C VAL A 172 1.78 -9.59 2.44
N LEU A 173 1.39 -10.68 1.79
CA LEU A 173 0.02 -11.15 1.64
C LEU A 173 -0.22 -12.24 2.67
N ILE A 174 -1.23 -12.03 3.53
CA ILE A 174 -1.59 -12.96 4.60
C ILE A 174 -3.04 -13.37 4.37
N ARG A 175 -3.29 -14.67 4.34
CA ARG A 175 -4.62 -15.26 4.24
C ARG A 175 -4.77 -16.38 5.24
N LEU A 176 -6.01 -16.68 5.62
CA LEU A 176 -6.31 -17.89 6.37
C LEU A 176 -6.18 -19.10 5.47
N LYS A 177 -5.76 -20.23 6.04
CA LYS A 177 -5.80 -21.55 5.38
C LYS A 177 -7.20 -22.12 5.39
#